data_AF-A0A5C7JEB3-F1
#
_entry.id   AF-A0A5C7JEB3-F1
#
_cell.length_a   1.000
_cell.length_b   1.000
_cell.length_c   1.000
_cell.angle_alpha   90.00
_cell.angle_beta   90.00
_cell.angle_gamma   90.00
#
_symmetry.space_group_name_H-M   'P 1'
#
loop_
_entity.id
_entity.type
_entity.pdbx_description
1 polymer ?
#
loop_
_entity_poly.entity_id
_entity_poly.type
_entity_poly.pdbx_seq_one_letter_code
_entity_poly.pdbx_strand_id
1 'polypeptide(L)'
;MNNDHSSSRRRTLKQLVGMTALGALNSLHATHSLAAGPKPPRLSIPGVGGKVIRRQDPDYELWRQSMVWHQSKPKRYPDVIVQARNDKDVVAAVKYAARKRLKIAVRSGGHNSSGASLRDGGMLIDVSAMSAIRIDAAKQIAHVQPGTRALGLVQAARDAGLSFPVPHGVGAIKCHPTRQRRLS
;
A
#
# COMPACT_ATOMS: atom_id res chain seq x y z
N MET A 1 -43.69 -32.13 47.14
CA MET A 1 -44.95 -31.52 47.60
C MET A 1 -44.80 -31.07 49.03
N ASN A 2 -45.30 -29.86 49.29
CA ASN A 2 -45.71 -29.26 50.58
C ASN A 2 -44.55 -28.71 51.45
N ASN A 3 -44.36 -27.39 51.49
CA ASN A 3 -45.09 -26.38 52.30
C ASN A 3 -44.69 -26.54 53.80
N ASP A 4 -44.41 -25.51 54.61
CA ASP A 4 -44.82 -24.12 54.56
C ASP A 4 -44.17 -23.29 55.68
N HIS A 5 -44.17 -21.97 55.46
CA HIS A 5 -44.55 -20.92 56.44
C HIS A 5 -43.59 -20.38 57.51
N SER A 6 -43.85 -19.07 57.73
CA SER A 6 -43.54 -18.22 58.89
C SER A 6 -42.32 -17.32 58.70
N SER A 7 -42.36 -16.00 58.84
CA SER A 7 -43.39 -15.03 59.27
C SER A 7 -42.85 -13.63 58.88
N SER A 8 -43.58 -12.80 58.15
CA SER A 8 -44.60 -11.85 58.61
C SER A 8 -44.14 -10.81 59.66
N ARG A 9 -44.00 -9.57 59.15
CA ARG A 9 -44.51 -8.30 59.72
C ARG A 9 -44.01 -7.86 61.10
N ARG A 10 -43.16 -6.83 61.14
CA ARG A 10 -43.12 -5.77 62.17
C ARG A 10 -42.58 -4.49 61.51
N ARG A 11 -43.37 -3.40 61.54
CA ARG A 11 -43.10 -2.13 62.27
C ARG A 11 -41.86 -1.40 61.71
N THR A 12 -41.86 -0.11 61.36
CA THR A 12 -42.49 1.03 62.03
C THR A 12 -42.22 2.30 61.21
N LEU A 13 -43.24 3.16 61.12
CA LEU A 13 -43.26 4.62 61.25
C LEU A 13 -42.14 5.53 60.65
N LYS A 14 -42.67 6.52 59.91
CA LYS A 14 -42.50 7.98 60.04
C LYS A 14 -41.35 8.73 59.34
N GLN A 15 -41.84 9.58 58.41
CA GLN A 15 -41.65 11.04 58.30
C GLN A 15 -40.39 11.64 57.67
N LEU A 16 -40.63 12.20 56.47
CA LEU A 16 -40.48 13.61 56.09
C LEU A 16 -39.29 14.41 56.67
N VAL A 17 -38.32 14.72 55.80
CA VAL A 17 -37.76 16.07 55.64
C VAL A 17 -37.41 16.25 54.16
N GLY A 18 -38.00 17.25 53.52
CA GLY A 18 -37.59 17.70 52.20
C GLY A 18 -36.40 18.66 52.30
N MET A 19 -35.58 18.72 51.24
CA MET A 19 -34.88 19.93 50.81
C MET A 19 -34.48 19.75 49.34
N THR A 20 -34.82 20.77 48.57
CA THR A 20 -34.71 20.90 47.12
C THR A 20 -33.28 21.23 46.67
N ALA A 21 -32.94 20.65 45.52
CA ALA A 21 -32.19 21.24 44.40
C ALA A 21 -30.69 21.53 44.53
N LEU A 22 -29.88 20.86 43.70
CA LEU A 22 -28.96 21.41 42.67
C LEU A 22 -27.84 20.39 42.39
N GLY A 23 -27.58 20.09 41.12
CA GLY A 23 -26.34 19.44 40.73
C GLY A 23 -26.43 18.51 39.52
N ALA A 24 -26.92 19.01 38.38
CA ALA A 24 -26.65 18.36 37.10
C ALA A 24 -25.14 18.50 36.80
N LEU A 25 -24.36 17.50 37.18
CA LEU A 25 -22.95 17.36 36.80
C LEU A 25 -22.87 16.97 35.33
N ASN A 26 -22.99 17.96 34.44
CA ASN A 26 -22.53 17.82 33.07
C ASN A 26 -21.01 17.65 33.10
N SER A 27 -20.56 16.40 33.02
CA SER A 27 -19.17 16.07 32.73
C SER A 27 -18.87 16.50 31.30
N LEU A 28 -18.34 17.71 31.15
CA LEU A 28 -17.71 18.19 29.94
C LEU A 28 -16.50 17.30 29.63
N HIS A 29 -16.74 16.21 28.90
CA HIS A 29 -15.70 15.63 28.08
C HIS A 29 -15.40 16.65 26.98
N ALA A 30 -14.45 17.55 27.25
CA ALA A 30 -13.78 18.29 26.21
C ALA A 30 -13.07 17.28 25.31
N THR A 31 -13.78 16.80 24.29
CA THR A 31 -13.16 16.17 23.15
C THR A 31 -12.38 17.28 22.46
N HIS A 32 -11.10 17.42 22.82
CA HIS A 32 -10.16 18.13 21.98
C HIS A 32 -10.01 17.29 20.71
N SER A 33 -10.97 17.47 19.79
CA SER A 33 -10.76 17.19 18.38
C SER A 33 -9.65 18.14 17.98
N LEU A 34 -8.41 17.62 17.99
CA LEU A 34 -7.31 18.26 17.31
C LEU A 34 -7.73 18.32 15.86
N ALA A 35 -8.36 19.42 15.46
CA ALA A 35 -8.60 19.74 14.07
C ALA A 35 -7.24 19.58 13.40
N ALA A 36 -7.11 18.52 12.58
CA ALA A 36 -5.89 18.25 11.86
C ALA A 36 -5.56 19.53 11.10
N GLY A 37 -4.44 20.17 11.44
CA GLY A 37 -4.00 21.38 10.77
C GLY A 37 -3.96 21.17 9.25
N PRO A 38 -3.97 22.25 8.45
CA PRO A 38 -4.02 22.14 7.00
C PRO A 38 -2.97 21.14 6.51
N LYS A 39 -3.45 20.08 5.85
CA LYS A 39 -2.60 18.98 5.38
C LYS A 39 -1.48 19.57 4.50
N PRO A 40 -0.21 19.21 4.75
CA PRO A 40 0.89 19.74 3.95
C PRO A 40 0.68 19.41 2.47
N PRO A 41 1.11 20.29 1.55
CA PRO A 41 0.99 20.04 0.14
C PRO A 41 1.71 18.74 -0.23
N ARG A 42 1.09 17.92 -1.08
CA ARG A 42 1.70 16.67 -1.59
C ARG A 42 3.04 16.98 -2.27
N LEU A 43 3.97 16.02 -2.24
CA LEU A 43 5.23 16.21 -2.96
C LEU A 43 4.94 16.25 -4.44
N SER A 44 5.48 17.24 -5.13
CA SER A 44 5.73 17.14 -6.55
C SER A 44 7.23 16.95 -6.75
N ILE A 45 7.60 16.00 -7.61
CA ILE A 45 8.96 15.88 -8.12
C ILE A 45 8.92 16.45 -9.54
N PRO A 46 9.68 17.51 -9.84
CA PRO A 46 9.72 18.07 -11.19
C PRO A 46 10.04 17.00 -12.24
N GLY A 47 9.21 16.93 -13.29
CA GLY A 47 9.34 15.95 -14.37
C GLY A 47 8.69 14.58 -14.12
N VAL A 48 8.16 14.34 -12.91
CA VAL A 48 7.33 13.16 -12.65
C VAL A 48 5.87 13.55 -12.85
N GLY A 49 5.24 12.99 -13.89
CA GLY A 49 3.80 13.10 -14.10
C GLY A 49 2.99 12.00 -13.40
N GLY A 50 3.66 10.92 -12.97
CA GLY A 50 3.09 9.87 -12.15
C GLY A 50 2.78 10.31 -10.71
N LYS A 51 2.40 9.34 -9.86
CA LYS A 51 2.06 9.64 -8.45
C LYS A 51 3.32 9.70 -7.59
N VAL A 52 3.38 10.66 -6.70
CA VAL A 52 4.42 10.77 -5.67
C VAL A 52 3.75 10.79 -4.30
N ILE A 53 4.14 9.85 -3.46
CA ILE A 53 3.58 9.65 -2.12
C ILE A 53 4.74 9.73 -1.12
N ARG A 54 4.64 10.63 -0.15
CA ARG A 54 5.59 10.75 0.96
C ARG A 54 5.08 10.05 2.20
N ARG A 55 5.99 9.71 3.11
CA ARG A 55 5.66 9.14 4.42
C ARG A 55 4.65 9.95 5.23
N GLN A 56 4.60 11.27 5.04
CA GLN A 56 3.67 12.18 5.71
C GLN A 56 2.28 12.25 5.05
N ASP A 57 2.10 11.66 3.87
CA ASP A 57 0.81 11.66 3.21
C ASP A 57 -0.15 10.65 3.88
N PRO A 58 -1.44 10.96 4.06
CA PRO A 58 -2.39 10.09 4.74
C PRO A 58 -2.68 8.78 3.99
N ASP A 59 -2.46 8.74 2.67
CA ASP A 59 -2.57 7.53 1.86
C ASP A 59 -1.28 6.71 1.82
N TYR A 60 -0.20 7.17 2.47
CA TYR A 60 1.09 6.50 2.44
C TYR A 60 1.03 5.04 2.88
N GLU A 61 0.35 4.75 4.00
CA GLU A 61 0.33 3.39 4.53
C GLU A 61 -0.41 2.43 3.59
N LEU A 62 -1.50 2.89 2.98
CA LEU A 62 -2.21 2.14 1.93
C LEU A 62 -1.28 1.84 0.75
N TRP A 63 -0.56 2.87 0.27
CA TRP A 63 0.41 2.70 -0.82
C TRP A 63 1.52 1.72 -0.42
N ARG A 64 2.17 1.91 0.71
CA ARG A 64 3.27 1.07 1.22
C ARG A 64 2.86 -0.39 1.33
N GLN A 65 1.70 -0.68 1.92
CA GLN A 65 1.19 -2.05 2.07
C GLN A 65 0.86 -2.71 0.73
N SER A 66 0.35 -1.92 -0.24
CA SER A 66 0.04 -2.42 -1.59
C SER A 66 1.29 -2.78 -2.42
N MET A 67 2.47 -2.30 -2.04
CA MET A 67 3.72 -2.57 -2.78
C MET A 67 4.16 -4.03 -2.72
N VAL A 68 3.71 -4.76 -1.69
CA VAL A 68 4.02 -6.17 -1.48
C VAL A 68 2.72 -6.96 -1.57
N TRP A 69 2.70 -8.01 -2.38
CA TRP A 69 1.53 -8.88 -2.52
C TRP A 69 1.29 -9.71 -1.24
N HIS A 70 2.37 -10.25 -0.66
CA HIS A 70 2.33 -11.14 0.49
C HIS A 70 1.63 -10.50 1.71
N GLN A 71 0.85 -11.28 2.47
CA GLN A 71 0.06 -10.77 3.60
C GLN A 71 0.94 -10.22 4.73
N SER A 72 2.05 -10.90 5.04
CA SER A 72 3.02 -10.39 6.01
C SER A 72 3.78 -9.21 5.42
N LYS A 73 3.44 -8.00 5.89
CA LYS A 73 4.07 -6.75 5.45
C LYS A 73 5.26 -6.42 6.35
N PRO A 74 6.50 -6.34 5.83
CA PRO A 74 7.64 -5.96 6.64
C PRO A 74 7.49 -4.52 7.16
N LYS A 75 7.98 -4.26 8.37
CA LYS A 75 8.04 -2.92 8.99
C LYS A 75 9.18 -2.10 8.42
N ARG A 76 9.16 -1.86 7.10
CA ARG A 76 10.11 -1.00 6.39
C ARG A 76 9.35 0.11 5.66
N TYR A 77 9.89 1.32 5.71
CA TYR A 77 9.20 2.54 5.39
C TYR A 77 10.04 3.44 4.46
N PRO A 78 9.88 3.31 3.13
CA PRO A 78 10.43 4.27 2.17
C PRO A 78 9.98 5.69 2.49
N ASP A 79 10.86 6.67 2.35
CA ASP A 79 10.50 8.07 2.57
C ASP A 79 9.61 8.60 1.45
N VAL A 80 9.82 8.08 0.24
CA VAL A 80 9.07 8.44 -0.96
C VAL A 80 8.75 7.19 -1.78
N ILE A 81 7.50 7.09 -2.24
CA ILE A 81 7.05 6.14 -3.25
C ILE A 81 6.71 6.94 -4.52
N VAL A 82 7.28 6.54 -5.65
CA VAL A 82 6.99 7.13 -6.96
C VAL A 82 6.40 6.06 -7.87
N GLN A 83 5.14 6.21 -8.27
CA GLN A 83 4.57 5.38 -9.33
C GLN A 83 4.84 6.03 -10.68
N ALA A 84 5.79 5.49 -11.42
CA ALA A 84 6.15 5.97 -12.75
C ALA A 84 5.18 5.44 -13.81
N ARG A 85 4.79 6.30 -14.76
CA ARG A 85 3.91 5.95 -15.88
C ARG A 85 4.66 5.78 -17.21
N ASN A 86 5.89 6.28 -17.27
CA ASN A 86 6.76 6.24 -18.44
C ASN A 86 8.23 6.35 -18.02
N ASP A 87 9.11 6.25 -19.01
CA ASP A 87 10.56 6.42 -18.87
C ASP A 87 10.97 7.79 -18.32
N LYS A 88 10.31 8.88 -18.74
CA LYS A 88 10.58 10.24 -18.25
C LYS A 88 10.36 10.35 -16.74
N ASP A 89 9.29 9.76 -16.23
CA ASP A 89 9.00 9.70 -14.79
C ASP A 89 10.10 8.96 -14.03
N VAL A 90 10.58 7.81 -14.56
CA VAL A 90 11.67 7.05 -13.95
C VAL A 90 12.96 7.89 -13.91
N VAL A 91 13.32 8.52 -15.02
CA VAL A 91 14.52 9.38 -15.11
C VAL A 91 14.42 10.54 -14.11
N ALA A 92 13.27 11.20 -14.02
CA ALA A 92 13.04 12.29 -13.08
C ALA A 92 13.14 11.83 -11.62
N ALA A 93 12.57 10.67 -11.29
CA ALA A 93 12.65 10.06 -9.96
C ALA A 93 14.09 9.71 -9.57
N VAL A 94 14.85 9.06 -10.47
CA VAL A 94 16.26 8.72 -10.25
C VAL A 94 17.10 9.97 -10.02
N LYS A 95 16.93 11.01 -10.86
CA LYS A 95 17.63 12.29 -10.68
C LYS A 95 17.28 12.95 -9.35
N TYR A 96 16.02 12.88 -8.93
CA TYR A 96 15.60 13.40 -7.62
C TYR A 96 16.23 12.61 -6.46
N ALA A 97 16.20 11.27 -6.53
CA ALA A 97 16.82 10.41 -5.53
C ALA A 97 18.31 10.68 -5.39
N ALA A 98 19.03 10.86 -6.51
CA ALA A 98 20.44 11.24 -6.49
C ALA A 98 20.68 12.58 -5.78
N ARG A 99 19.92 13.63 -6.12
CA ARG A 99 20.02 14.95 -5.46
C ARG A 99 19.70 14.89 -3.97
N LYS A 100 18.78 14.02 -3.56
CA LYS A 100 18.38 13.84 -2.16
C LYS A 100 19.15 12.73 -1.44
N ARG A 101 20.13 12.10 -2.10
CA ARG A 101 20.93 10.97 -1.58
C ARG A 101 20.07 9.80 -1.06
N LEU A 102 18.93 9.55 -1.70
CA LEU A 102 18.02 8.46 -1.36
C LEU A 102 18.46 7.16 -2.05
N LYS A 103 18.54 6.07 -1.29
CA LYS A 103 18.73 4.72 -1.87
C LYS A 103 17.49 4.31 -2.64
N ILE A 104 17.65 3.86 -3.87
CA ILE A 104 16.54 3.44 -4.73
C ILE A 104 16.25 1.95 -4.54
N ALA A 105 14.97 1.62 -4.48
CA ALA A 105 14.46 0.27 -4.69
C ALA A 105 13.38 0.31 -5.79
N VAL A 106 13.26 -0.77 -6.55
CA VAL A 106 12.30 -0.85 -7.66
C VAL A 106 11.28 -1.95 -7.38
N ARG A 107 10.03 -1.71 -7.77
CA ARG A 107 8.92 -2.64 -7.64
C ARG A 107 8.12 -2.71 -8.95
N SER A 108 7.91 -3.94 -9.44
CA SER A 108 6.96 -4.24 -10.53
C SER A 108 5.68 -4.86 -9.94
N GLY A 109 5.46 -6.18 -10.05
CA GLY A 109 4.28 -6.85 -9.51
C GLY A 109 4.20 -6.99 -7.98
N GLY A 110 5.31 -6.82 -7.25
CA GLY A 110 5.32 -6.88 -5.78
C GLY A 110 5.30 -8.30 -5.17
N HIS A 111 5.56 -9.35 -5.95
CA HIS A 111 5.53 -10.76 -5.51
C HIS A 111 6.79 -11.24 -4.77
N ASN A 112 7.73 -10.35 -4.47
CA ASN A 112 8.82 -10.70 -3.57
C ASN A 112 8.26 -10.82 -2.14
N SER A 113 8.09 -12.05 -1.64
CA SER A 113 7.49 -12.31 -0.33
C SER A 113 8.28 -11.70 0.83
N SER A 114 9.60 -11.52 0.68
CA SER A 114 10.40 -10.82 1.68
C SER A 114 10.12 -9.32 1.72
N GLY A 115 9.48 -8.75 0.70
CA GLY A 115 9.22 -7.31 0.55
C GLY A 115 10.47 -6.47 0.35
N ALA A 116 11.51 -7.03 -0.30
CA ALA A 116 12.82 -6.38 -0.47
C ALA A 116 12.80 -5.00 -1.15
N SER A 117 11.72 -4.66 -1.88
CA SER A 117 11.54 -3.33 -2.45
C SER A 117 11.25 -2.26 -1.40
N LEU A 118 10.65 -2.62 -0.25
CA LEU A 118 10.43 -1.71 0.86
C LEU A 118 11.76 -1.53 1.62
N ARG A 119 12.41 -0.38 1.44
CA ARG A 119 13.64 0.01 2.13
C ARG A 119 13.38 1.24 3.00
N ASP A 120 13.90 1.23 4.22
CA ASP A 120 13.88 2.42 5.08
C ASP A 120 14.75 3.54 4.52
N GLY A 121 14.31 4.79 4.70
CA GLY A 121 15.09 5.99 4.36
C GLY A 121 15.39 6.14 2.87
N GLY A 122 14.62 5.46 2.01
CA GLY A 122 14.87 5.36 0.58
C GLY A 122 13.71 5.83 -0.30
N MET A 123 13.92 5.77 -1.61
CA MET A 123 12.88 5.95 -2.61
C MET A 123 12.49 4.59 -3.20
N LEU A 124 11.21 4.26 -3.17
CA LEU A 124 10.65 3.15 -3.94
C LEU A 124 10.10 3.67 -5.27
N ILE A 125 10.59 3.13 -6.38
CA ILE A 125 10.04 3.38 -7.71
C ILE A 125 9.15 2.20 -8.11
N ASP A 126 7.85 2.46 -8.17
CA ASP A 126 6.82 1.54 -8.64
C ASP A 126 6.61 1.72 -10.14
N VAL A 127 6.93 0.70 -10.93
CA VAL A 127 6.74 0.71 -12.39
C VAL A 127 5.48 -0.03 -12.82
N SER A 128 4.60 -0.40 -11.87
CA SER A 128 3.41 -1.19 -12.15
C SER A 128 2.41 -0.54 -13.14
N ALA A 129 2.49 0.78 -13.33
CA ALA A 129 1.68 1.50 -14.32
C ALA A 129 2.29 1.48 -15.74
N MET A 130 3.50 0.96 -15.92
CA MET A 130 4.17 0.78 -17.21
C MET A 130 3.91 -0.64 -17.72
N SER A 131 2.73 -0.91 -18.29
CA SER A 131 2.28 -2.26 -18.64
C SER A 131 2.03 -2.52 -20.14
N ALA A 132 2.47 -1.61 -21.02
CA ALA A 132 2.26 -1.76 -22.46
C ALA A 132 2.99 -2.98 -23.05
N ILE A 133 2.37 -3.60 -24.06
CA ILE A 133 2.88 -4.76 -24.79
C ILE A 133 2.70 -4.49 -26.29
N ARG A 134 3.76 -4.74 -27.08
CA ARG A 134 3.71 -4.73 -28.54
C ARG A 134 4.33 -6.02 -29.07
N ILE A 135 3.59 -6.76 -29.88
CA ILE A 135 4.04 -8.03 -30.46
C ILE A 135 4.21 -7.86 -31.97
N ASP A 136 5.39 -8.19 -32.48
CA ASP A 136 5.66 -8.41 -33.90
C ASP A 136 5.53 -9.92 -34.14
N ALA A 137 4.36 -10.36 -34.62
CA ALA A 137 4.05 -11.78 -34.78
C ALA A 137 4.91 -12.45 -35.86
N ALA A 138 5.20 -11.73 -36.93
CA ALA A 138 6.04 -12.21 -38.03
C ALA A 138 7.48 -12.48 -37.56
N LYS A 139 8.01 -11.63 -36.67
CA LYS A 139 9.35 -11.81 -36.08
C LYS A 139 9.35 -12.60 -34.77
N GLN A 140 8.18 -12.94 -34.24
CA GLN A 140 7.99 -13.58 -32.94
C GLN A 140 8.67 -12.83 -31.78
N ILE A 141 8.63 -11.49 -31.81
CA ILE A 141 9.25 -10.62 -30.80
C ILE A 141 8.17 -9.83 -30.04
N ALA A 142 8.24 -9.85 -28.71
CA ALA A 142 7.42 -9.00 -27.85
C ALA A 142 8.27 -7.90 -27.19
N HIS A 143 7.83 -6.66 -27.31
CA HIS A 143 8.33 -5.53 -26.53
C HIS A 143 7.37 -5.30 -25.36
N VAL A 144 7.86 -5.46 -24.13
CA VAL A 144 7.06 -5.36 -22.91
C VAL A 144 7.61 -4.29 -21.98
N GLN A 145 6.73 -3.53 -21.35
CA GLN A 145 7.10 -2.59 -20.31
C GLN A 145 7.32 -3.32 -18.96
N PRO A 146 8.12 -2.74 -18.04
CA PRO A 146 8.57 -3.47 -16.85
C PRO A 146 7.48 -3.74 -15.80
N GLY A 147 6.32 -3.07 -15.88
CA GLY A 147 5.15 -3.32 -15.05
C GLY A 147 4.19 -4.39 -15.59
N THR A 148 4.45 -4.93 -16.79
CA THR A 148 3.60 -5.94 -17.42
C THR A 148 3.52 -7.21 -16.54
N ARG A 149 2.29 -7.68 -16.30
CA ARG A 149 2.05 -8.92 -15.55
C ARG A 149 2.09 -10.12 -16.48
N ALA A 150 2.54 -11.25 -15.94
CA ALA A 150 2.65 -12.53 -16.65
C ALA A 150 1.37 -12.91 -17.40
N LEU A 151 0.20 -12.80 -16.75
CA LEU A 151 -1.08 -13.15 -17.36
C LEU A 151 -1.41 -12.28 -18.59
N GLY A 152 -1.11 -10.98 -18.53
CA GLY A 152 -1.34 -10.06 -19.65
C GLY A 152 -0.43 -10.37 -20.84
N LEU A 153 0.81 -10.78 -20.58
CA LEU A 153 1.74 -11.21 -21.65
C LEU A 153 1.29 -12.52 -22.30
N VAL A 154 0.88 -13.51 -21.50
CA VAL A 154 0.35 -14.78 -22.03
C VAL A 154 -0.87 -14.54 -22.89
N GLN A 155 -1.79 -13.68 -22.43
CA GLN A 155 -2.99 -13.32 -23.17
C GLN A 155 -2.64 -12.65 -24.50
N ALA A 156 -1.78 -11.63 -24.49
CA ALA A 156 -1.37 -10.94 -25.72
C ALA A 156 -0.63 -11.87 -26.70
N ALA A 157 0.22 -12.77 -26.20
CA ALA A 157 0.90 -13.76 -27.03
C ALA A 157 -0.10 -14.71 -27.69
N ARG A 158 -1.06 -15.22 -26.91
CA ARG A 158 -2.14 -16.09 -27.40
C ARG A 158 -2.94 -15.43 -28.51
N ASP A 159 -3.32 -14.17 -28.32
CA ASP A 159 -4.10 -13.41 -29.32
C ASP A 159 -3.31 -13.19 -30.62
N ALA A 160 -1.97 -13.21 -30.56
CA ALA A 160 -1.08 -13.15 -31.71
C ALA A 160 -0.73 -14.54 -32.30
N GLY A 161 -1.36 -15.63 -31.83
CA GLY A 161 -1.04 -17.00 -32.27
C GLY A 161 0.31 -17.53 -31.76
N LEU A 162 0.85 -16.90 -30.72
CA LEU A 162 2.15 -17.23 -30.12
C LEU A 162 1.99 -17.71 -28.67
N SER A 163 3.06 -18.25 -28.11
CA SER A 163 3.16 -18.57 -26.69
C SER A 163 4.47 -18.02 -26.12
N PHE A 164 4.46 -17.69 -24.84
CA PHE A 164 5.66 -17.26 -24.11
C PHE A 164 5.68 -17.93 -22.74
N PRO A 165 6.76 -18.63 -22.37
CA PRO A 165 6.84 -19.28 -21.07
C PRO A 165 6.95 -18.21 -19.97
N VAL A 166 5.95 -18.18 -19.09
CA VAL A 166 5.97 -17.37 -17.86
C VAL A 166 5.95 -18.30 -16.64
N PRO A 167 6.56 -17.90 -15.51
CA PRO A 167 6.41 -18.62 -14.26
C PRO A 167 4.93 -18.77 -13.88
N HIS A 168 4.56 -19.91 -13.28
CA HIS A 168 3.23 -20.12 -12.74
C HIS A 168 2.95 -19.08 -11.64
N GLY A 169 1.98 -18.20 -11.88
CA GLY A 169 1.57 -17.14 -10.96
C GLY A 169 1.25 -15.82 -11.65
N VAL A 170 0.24 -15.12 -11.16
CA VAL A 170 -0.10 -13.76 -11.58
C VAL A 170 0.97 -12.76 -11.10
N GLY A 171 2.11 -12.62 -11.80
CA GLY A 171 2.88 -11.36 -11.69
C GLY A 171 4.40 -11.33 -11.59
N ALA A 172 5.17 -12.22 -12.22
CA ALA A 172 6.61 -11.96 -12.38
C ALA A 172 7.19 -12.50 -13.70
N ILE A 173 7.81 -11.62 -14.50
CA ILE A 173 8.83 -12.00 -15.48
C ILE A 173 10.16 -11.87 -14.73
N LYS A 174 10.75 -13.00 -14.33
CA LYS A 174 12.06 -13.00 -13.68
C LYS A 174 13.12 -12.84 -14.77
N CYS A 175 13.70 -11.65 -14.91
CA CYS A 175 14.89 -11.48 -15.73
C CYS A 175 16.05 -12.22 -15.06
N HIS A 176 16.60 -13.23 -15.74
CA HIS A 176 17.95 -13.75 -15.47
C HIS A 176 18.91 -13.17 -16.50
N PRO A 177 20.10 -12.69 -16.10
CA PRO A 177 21.16 -12.40 -17.05
C PRO A 177 21.74 -13.74 -17.54
N THR A 178 21.12 -14.38 -18.52
CA THR A 178 21.68 -15.58 -19.14
C THR A 178 22.70 -15.13 -20.19
N ARG A 179 23.95 -14.99 -19.76
CA ARG A 179 25.10 -14.89 -20.66
C ARG A 179 25.33 -16.29 -21.26
N GLN A 180 24.64 -16.63 -22.34
CA GLN A 180 25.01 -17.79 -23.15
C GLN A 180 26.30 -17.46 -23.88
N ARG A 181 27.43 -17.99 -23.39
CA ARG A 181 28.67 -18.05 -24.18
C ARG A 181 28.37 -18.93 -25.39
N ARG A 182 28.58 -18.41 -26.60
CA ARG A 182 28.86 -19.26 -27.76
C ARG A 182 30.20 -19.94 -27.48
N LEU A 183 30.19 -21.26 -27.39
CA LEU A 183 31.38 -22.05 -27.60
C LEU A 183 31.57 -22.13 -29.12
N SER A 184 32.71 -21.65 -29.58
CA SER A 184 33.27 -21.81 -30.92
C SER A 184 33.74 -23.23 -31.14
#